data_AF-A0A8T0Y666-F1
#
_entry.id   AF-A0A8T0Y666-F1
#
_cell.length_a   1.000
_cell.length_b   1.000
_cell.length_c   1.000
_cell.angle_alpha   90.00
_cell.angle_beta   90.00
_cell.angle_gamma   90.00
#
_symmetry.space_group_name_H-M   'P 1'
#
loop_
_entity.id
_entity.type
_entity.pdbx_description
1 polymer ?
#
loop_
_entity_poly.entity_id
_entity_poly.type
_entity_poly.pdbx_seq_one_letter_code
_entity_poly.pdbx_strand_id
1 'polypeptide(L)'
;MNECETRLLLRTAAKGDHSARQLKNELSMSASVRTIQRVLAGVDCLIYTKMDNTLPLSVEDKKAREEWAWARVFNTDAAGPWDSIIFSDEKKWNLDGPDGFQNYWRDILRPPRQTKRRQAGGGSVMVWAGFSATGKTKLAVLHGKQNSDDYVYTVSEYLLPFAHLHYGTDFVYQQDGAPIHRSKRTMEFFSEQGIHVLDWPARSPDLNPIENLWSIMSRCVYANGKQYSSVAELTAALYEAWDSIGEALLVSLVESMPRRCKEVIKEHGNKTHY
;
A
#
# COMPACT_ATOMS: atom_id res chain seq x y z
N MET A 1 14.48 10.31 34.48
CA MET A 1 13.43 9.36 34.88
C MET A 1 13.96 8.59 36.06
N ASN A 2 13.13 8.40 37.07
CA ASN A 2 13.45 7.49 38.16
C ASN A 2 13.18 6.03 37.76
N GLU A 3 13.59 5.10 38.61
CA GLU A 3 13.51 3.67 38.32
C GLU A 3 12.04 3.16 38.28
N CYS A 4 11.15 3.76 39.07
CA CYS A 4 9.73 3.42 39.10
C CYS A 4 9.02 3.84 37.81
N GLU A 5 9.25 5.07 37.35
CA GLU A 5 8.80 5.62 36.07
C GLU A 5 9.29 4.78 34.90
N THR A 6 10.54 4.32 34.98
CA THR A 6 11.13 3.47 33.94
C THR A 6 10.42 2.12 33.86
N ARG A 7 10.20 1.44 35.00
CA ARG A 7 9.46 0.16 35.03
C ARG A 7 8.02 0.32 34.56
N LEU A 8 7.34 1.41 34.93
CA LEU A 8 5.97 1.69 34.48
C LEU A 8 5.90 1.96 32.97
N LEU A 9 6.86 2.73 32.44
CA LEU A 9 7.02 2.98 31.02
C LEU A 9 7.22 1.67 30.24
N LEU A 10 8.15 0.80 30.69
CA LEU A 10 8.44 -0.48 30.04
C LEU A 10 7.23 -1.42 30.07
N ARG A 11 6.54 -1.55 31.21
CA ARG A 11 5.32 -2.37 31.31
C ARG A 11 4.19 -1.86 30.41
N THR A 12 4.04 -0.55 30.27
CA THR A 12 3.00 0.06 29.44
C THR A 12 3.35 -0.03 27.96
N ALA A 13 4.62 0.15 27.60
CA ALA A 13 5.12 -0.06 26.25
C ALA A 13 5.02 -1.53 25.80
N ALA A 14 5.31 -2.49 26.69
CA ALA A 14 5.21 -3.92 26.40
C ALA A 14 3.78 -4.39 26.07
N LYS A 15 2.75 -3.63 26.47
CA LYS A 15 1.37 -3.90 26.04
C LYS A 15 1.16 -3.70 24.55
N GLY A 16 1.99 -2.89 23.89
CA GLY A 16 1.87 -2.66 22.45
C GLY A 16 0.79 -1.67 22.07
N ASP A 17 0.43 -0.74 22.95
CA ASP A 17 -0.74 0.11 22.73
C ASP A 17 -0.42 1.54 22.30
N HIS A 18 0.81 2.00 22.50
CA HIS A 18 1.14 3.43 22.48
C HIS A 18 2.50 3.73 21.83
N SER A 19 2.57 4.85 21.10
CA SER A 19 3.82 5.47 20.65
C SER A 19 4.57 6.12 21.82
N ALA A 20 5.86 6.41 21.66
CA ALA A 20 6.64 7.10 22.69
C ALA A 20 6.04 8.46 23.11
N ARG A 21 5.36 9.16 22.17
CA ARG A 21 4.67 10.42 22.45
C ARG A 21 3.37 10.20 23.23
N GLN A 22 2.61 9.15 22.91
CA GLN A 22 1.40 8.78 23.67
C GLN A 22 1.75 8.30 25.07
N LEU A 23 2.78 7.47 25.22
CA LEU A 23 3.29 7.03 26.54
C LEU A 23 3.70 8.21 27.41
N LYS A 24 4.37 9.22 26.82
CA LYS A 24 4.69 10.45 27.54
C LYS A 24 3.43 11.15 28.07
N ASN A 25 2.42 11.31 27.22
CA ASN A 25 1.20 12.04 27.57
C ASN A 25 0.31 11.26 28.56
N GLU A 26 0.14 9.96 28.35
CA GLU A 26 -0.69 9.08 29.18
C GLU A 26 -0.10 8.89 30.58
N LEU A 27 1.22 8.68 30.65
CA LEU A 27 1.94 8.53 31.92
C LEU A 27 2.35 9.89 32.53
N SER A 28 1.95 11.01 31.91
CA SER A 28 2.27 12.39 32.33
C SER A 28 3.74 12.59 32.68
N MET A 29 4.65 12.03 31.87
CA MET A 29 6.08 12.01 32.18
C MET A 29 6.73 13.36 31.89
N SER A 30 7.57 13.83 32.83
CA SER A 30 8.37 15.05 32.67
C SER A 30 9.50 14.90 31.64
N ALA A 31 9.87 13.67 31.29
CA ALA A 31 10.96 13.37 30.37
C ALA A 31 10.69 13.80 28.92
N SER A 32 11.75 14.02 28.14
CA SER A 32 11.63 14.25 26.70
C SER A 32 11.23 12.96 25.97
N VAL A 33 10.53 13.10 24.84
CA VAL A 33 10.18 11.94 23.98
C VAL A 33 11.43 11.18 23.55
N ARG A 34 12.54 11.90 23.31
CA ARG A 34 13.84 11.32 22.93
C ARG A 34 14.46 10.48 24.05
N THR A 35 14.29 10.90 25.31
CA THR A 35 14.71 10.13 26.49
C THR A 35 13.91 8.84 26.60
N ILE A 36 12.59 8.91 26.39
CA ILE A 36 11.69 7.76 26.40
C ILE A 36 12.07 6.76 25.29
N GLN A 37 12.31 7.25 24.07
CA GLN A 37 12.76 6.41 22.96
C GLN A 37 14.09 5.71 23.24
N ARG A 38 15.07 6.41 23.83
CA ARG A 38 16.36 5.82 24.21
C ARG A 38 16.21 4.68 25.22
N VAL A 39 15.34 4.86 26.22
CA VAL A 39 15.10 3.83 27.23
C VAL A 39 14.36 2.63 26.66
N LEU A 40 13.40 2.85 25.77
CA LEU A 40 12.69 1.77 25.08
C LEU A 40 13.61 1.00 24.11
N ALA A 41 14.52 1.71 23.42
CA ALA A 41 15.50 1.10 22.52
C ALA A 41 16.58 0.29 23.25
N GLY A 42 16.81 0.55 24.54
CA GLY A 42 17.78 -0.17 25.37
C GLY A 42 17.25 -1.48 25.95
N VAL A 43 16.05 -1.92 25.55
CA VAL A 43 15.41 -3.14 26.05
C VAL A 43 15.32 -4.16 24.93
N ASP A 44 15.98 -5.30 25.10
CA ASP A 44 16.13 -6.32 24.05
C ASP A 44 14.80 -6.87 23.51
N CYS A 45 13.75 -6.87 24.32
CA CYS A 45 12.44 -7.40 23.94
C CYS A 45 11.48 -6.38 23.31
N LEU A 46 11.87 -5.10 23.20
CA LEU A 46 11.02 -4.05 22.63
C LEU A 46 11.56 -3.58 21.29
N ILE A 47 10.70 -3.65 20.26
CA ILE A 47 11.02 -3.12 18.93
C ILE A 47 10.09 -1.96 18.57
N TYR A 48 10.68 -0.95 17.93
CA TYR A 48 9.93 0.12 17.30
C TYR A 48 9.53 -0.33 15.90
N THR A 49 8.24 -0.54 15.69
CA THR A 49 7.75 -1.02 14.40
C THR A 49 6.48 -0.28 13.98
N LYS A 50 6.21 -0.30 12.68
CA LYS A 50 4.97 0.23 12.10
C LYS A 50 3.82 -0.69 12.51
N MET A 51 2.66 -0.13 12.85
CA MET A 51 1.45 -0.94 13.06
C MET A 51 1.08 -1.65 11.74
N ASP A 52 1.00 -2.99 11.78
CA ASP A 52 0.52 -3.81 10.67
C ASP A 52 -1.00 -4.01 10.82
N ASN A 53 -1.77 -3.35 9.96
CA ASN A 53 -3.25 -3.40 9.98
C ASN A 53 -3.82 -4.44 9.00
N THR A 54 -3.04 -5.43 8.58
CA THR A 54 -3.49 -6.47 7.65
C THR A 54 -3.79 -7.78 8.38
N LEU A 55 -4.81 -8.53 7.93
CA LEU A 55 -5.04 -9.89 8.48
C LEU A 55 -3.81 -10.77 8.16
N PRO A 56 -3.45 -11.76 8.98
CA PRO A 56 -2.38 -12.69 8.65
C PRO A 56 -2.69 -13.44 7.35
N LEU A 57 -1.68 -13.75 6.54
CA LEU A 57 -1.81 -14.59 5.34
C LEU A 57 -2.16 -16.02 5.76
N SER A 58 -3.15 -16.63 5.10
CA SER A 58 -3.47 -18.04 5.31
C SER A 58 -2.41 -18.94 4.68
N VAL A 59 -2.46 -20.25 4.96
CA VAL A 59 -1.55 -21.23 4.33
C VAL A 59 -1.79 -21.28 2.82
N GLU A 60 -3.04 -21.20 2.42
CA GLU A 60 -3.48 -21.17 1.03
C GLU A 60 -3.01 -19.89 0.33
N ASP A 61 -3.12 -18.72 0.99
CA ASP A 61 -2.61 -17.45 0.46
C ASP A 61 -1.11 -17.54 0.17
N LYS A 62 -0.32 -18.10 1.11
CA LYS A 62 1.13 -18.25 0.96
C LYS A 62 1.48 -19.18 -0.20
N LYS A 63 0.82 -20.34 -0.28
CA LYS A 63 1.03 -21.30 -1.35
C LYS A 63 0.72 -20.68 -2.72
N ALA A 64 -0.42 -19.99 -2.85
CA ALA A 64 -0.81 -19.32 -4.10
C ALA A 64 0.19 -18.22 -4.50
N ARG A 65 0.71 -17.46 -3.52
CA ARG A 65 1.75 -16.45 -3.75
C ARG A 65 3.05 -17.08 -4.25
N GLU A 66 3.49 -18.17 -3.64
CA GLU A 66 4.70 -18.89 -4.02
C GLU A 66 4.56 -19.50 -5.42
N GLU A 67 3.47 -20.21 -5.71
CA GLU A 67 3.18 -20.80 -7.02
C GLU A 67 3.15 -19.73 -8.12
N TRP A 68 2.47 -18.60 -7.85
CA TRP A 68 2.44 -17.47 -8.77
C TRP A 68 3.83 -16.89 -9.03
N ALA A 69 4.63 -16.70 -7.99
CA ALA A 69 6.00 -16.17 -8.11
C ALA A 69 6.91 -17.14 -8.88
N TRP A 70 6.78 -18.46 -8.66
CA TRP A 70 7.47 -19.50 -9.44
C TRP A 70 7.10 -19.42 -10.92
N ALA A 71 5.81 -19.37 -11.24
CA ALA A 71 5.34 -19.24 -12.61
C ALA A 71 5.89 -17.97 -13.27
N ARG A 72 5.89 -16.84 -12.55
CA ARG A 72 6.41 -15.56 -13.07
C ARG A 72 7.91 -15.55 -13.34
N VAL A 73 8.71 -16.25 -12.54
CA VAL A 73 10.17 -16.23 -12.66
C VAL A 73 10.68 -17.31 -13.62
N PHE A 74 10.04 -18.48 -13.66
CA PHE A 74 10.56 -19.66 -14.34
C PHE A 74 9.70 -20.15 -15.51
N ASN A 75 8.47 -19.67 -15.65
CA ASN A 75 7.57 -19.97 -16.78
C ASN A 75 7.23 -18.68 -17.54
N THR A 76 8.26 -18.05 -18.12
CA THR A 76 8.17 -16.73 -18.77
C THR A 76 7.23 -16.72 -19.97
N ASP A 77 7.08 -17.85 -20.67
CA ASP A 77 6.28 -17.97 -21.89
C ASP A 77 4.78 -17.79 -21.63
N ALA A 78 4.29 -18.11 -20.42
CA ALA A 78 2.88 -17.97 -20.05
C ALA A 78 2.53 -16.61 -19.43
N ALA A 79 3.53 -15.85 -18.95
CA ALA A 79 3.30 -14.70 -18.09
C ALA A 79 3.57 -13.34 -18.76
N GLY A 80 4.22 -13.34 -19.92
CA GLY A 80 4.60 -12.14 -20.66
C GLY A 80 5.70 -11.31 -19.99
N PRO A 81 6.32 -10.37 -20.72
CA PRO A 81 7.38 -9.52 -20.20
C PRO A 81 6.84 -8.52 -19.16
N TRP A 82 7.66 -8.17 -18.17
CA TRP A 82 7.31 -7.18 -17.14
C TRP A 82 6.95 -5.81 -17.72
N ASP A 83 7.57 -5.46 -18.84
CA ASP A 83 7.44 -4.16 -19.50
C ASP A 83 6.09 -3.93 -20.18
N SER A 84 5.34 -5.00 -20.47
CA SER A 84 4.00 -4.93 -21.07
C SER A 84 2.87 -5.00 -20.04
N ILE A 85 3.19 -5.05 -18.74
CA ILE A 85 2.18 -5.06 -17.69
C ILE A 85 1.89 -3.66 -17.20
N ILE A 86 0.60 -3.34 -17.11
CA ILE A 86 0.10 -2.12 -16.49
C ILE A 86 -0.42 -2.48 -15.11
N PHE A 87 0.26 -1.98 -14.07
CA PHE A 87 -0.12 -2.13 -12.68
C PHE A 87 -1.11 -1.05 -12.29
N SER A 88 -2.12 -1.40 -11.49
CA SER A 88 -3.13 -0.45 -11.02
C SER A 88 -3.56 -0.75 -9.60
N ASP A 89 -4.13 0.26 -8.95
CA ASP A 89 -4.69 0.16 -7.62
C ASP A 89 -5.53 1.40 -7.26
N GLU A 90 -6.41 1.27 -6.27
CA GLU A 90 -7.12 2.36 -5.64
C GLU A 90 -6.51 2.74 -4.29
N LYS A 91 -6.39 4.04 -4.03
CA LYS A 91 -5.96 4.54 -2.72
C LYS A 91 -6.89 5.58 -2.14
N LYS A 92 -7.19 5.42 -0.85
CA LYS A 92 -7.85 6.44 -0.04
C LYS A 92 -6.84 7.38 0.62
N TRP A 93 -7.10 8.68 0.52
CA TRP A 93 -6.35 9.78 1.11
C TRP A 93 -7.25 10.56 2.07
N ASN A 94 -6.78 10.93 3.26
CA ASN A 94 -7.59 11.65 4.25
C ASN A 94 -7.06 13.07 4.48
N LEU A 95 -7.96 14.01 4.77
CA LEU A 95 -7.59 15.40 5.07
C LEU A 95 -6.64 15.53 6.28
N ASP A 96 -6.85 14.69 7.30
CA ASP A 96 -6.13 14.74 8.58
C ASP A 96 -4.75 14.07 8.55
N GLY A 97 -4.36 13.52 7.40
CA GLY A 97 -3.10 12.84 7.19
C GLY A 97 -3.23 11.37 6.76
N PRO A 98 -2.08 10.72 6.50
CA PRO A 98 -2.03 9.37 5.95
C PRO A 98 -2.42 8.30 6.98
N ASP A 99 -3.19 7.30 6.52
CA ASP A 99 -3.54 6.12 7.33
C ASP A 99 -2.26 5.39 7.79
N GLY A 100 -2.10 5.17 9.10
CA GLY A 100 -1.07 4.28 9.62
C GLY A 100 0.34 4.88 9.82
N PHE A 101 0.50 6.21 9.86
CA PHE A 101 1.72 6.85 10.40
C PHE A 101 1.79 6.85 11.94
N GLN A 102 1.20 5.84 12.58
CA GLN A 102 1.32 5.61 14.02
C GLN A 102 2.30 4.47 14.24
N ASN A 103 3.56 4.83 14.49
CA ASN A 103 4.55 3.89 14.96
C ASN A 103 4.37 3.68 16.47
N TYR A 104 4.58 2.45 16.94
CA TYR A 104 4.42 2.09 18.34
C TYR A 104 5.52 1.13 18.81
N TRP A 105 5.67 1.02 20.12
CA TRP A 105 6.58 0.06 20.73
C TRP A 105 5.80 -1.18 21.11
N ARG A 106 6.34 -2.37 20.79
CA ARG A 106 5.72 -3.64 21.13
C ARG A 106 6.74 -4.66 21.62
N ASP A 107 6.27 -5.56 22.48
CA ASP A 107 6.97 -6.77 22.88
C ASP A 107 7.02 -7.80 21.73
N ILE A 108 8.20 -8.33 21.43
CA ILE A 108 8.42 -9.33 20.37
C ILE A 108 7.72 -10.67 20.64
N LEU A 109 7.46 -11.00 21.90
CA LEU A 109 6.82 -12.25 22.30
C LEU A 109 5.30 -12.24 22.09
N ARG A 110 4.74 -11.11 21.64
CA ARG A 110 3.31 -10.93 21.44
C ARG A 110 3.00 -10.64 19.97
N PRO A 111 1.87 -11.14 19.45
CA PRO A 111 1.45 -10.81 18.08
C PRO A 111 1.24 -9.29 17.91
N PRO A 112 1.46 -8.73 16.70
CA PRO A 112 1.19 -7.33 16.42
C PRO A 112 -0.26 -6.96 16.75
N ARG A 113 -0.47 -5.74 17.26
CA ARG A 113 -1.80 -5.27 17.64
C ARG A 113 -2.57 -4.85 16.39
N GLN A 114 -3.85 -5.24 16.33
CA GLN A 114 -4.81 -4.78 15.34
C GLN A 114 -5.68 -3.66 15.95
N THR A 115 -5.90 -2.57 15.22
CA THR A 115 -6.75 -1.45 15.68
C THR A 115 -7.99 -1.29 14.79
N LYS A 116 -9.09 -0.80 15.36
CA LYS A 116 -10.28 -0.36 14.61
C LYS A 116 -10.17 1.15 14.32
N ARG A 117 -10.43 1.53 13.06
CA ARG A 117 -10.46 2.91 12.57
C ARG A 117 -11.55 3.74 13.24
N ARG A 118 -11.35 5.07 13.36
CA ARG A 118 -12.47 6.01 13.58
C ARG A 118 -13.41 5.95 12.38
N GLN A 119 -14.72 5.94 12.64
CA GLN A 119 -15.77 5.73 11.65
C GLN A 119 -16.27 7.01 10.96
N ALA A 120 -15.92 8.22 11.44
CA ALA A 120 -16.39 9.48 10.84
C ALA A 120 -15.55 10.70 11.27
N GLY A 121 -15.41 11.69 10.38
CA GLY A 121 -15.11 13.08 10.77
C GLY A 121 -14.21 13.90 9.83
N GLY A 122 -13.29 13.28 9.10
CA GLY A 122 -12.43 13.96 8.13
C GLY A 122 -12.83 13.59 6.71
N GLY A 123 -12.95 14.58 5.82
CA GLY A 123 -13.12 14.32 4.39
C GLY A 123 -12.01 13.42 3.84
N SER A 124 -12.28 12.73 2.74
CA SER A 124 -11.30 11.87 2.08
C SER A 124 -11.48 11.87 0.59
N VAL A 125 -10.40 11.61 -0.13
CA VAL A 125 -10.37 11.45 -1.58
C VAL A 125 -9.96 10.02 -1.87
N MET A 126 -10.78 9.31 -2.65
CA MET A 126 -10.38 8.02 -3.21
C MET A 126 -9.88 8.28 -4.62
N VAL A 127 -8.73 7.71 -4.97
CA VAL A 127 -8.15 7.86 -6.31
C VAL A 127 -7.81 6.50 -6.89
N TRP A 128 -7.81 6.41 -8.21
CA TRP A 128 -7.29 5.28 -8.98
C TRP A 128 -6.18 5.77 -9.91
N ALA A 129 -5.16 4.95 -10.09
CA ALA A 129 -4.19 5.15 -11.15
C ALA A 129 -3.63 3.83 -11.64
N GLY A 130 -3.06 3.87 -12.84
CA GLY A 130 -2.22 2.83 -13.38
C GLY A 130 -0.85 3.35 -13.79
N PHE A 131 0.13 2.44 -13.86
CA PHE A 131 1.43 2.74 -14.45
C PHE A 131 2.08 1.49 -15.03
N SER A 132 3.04 1.71 -15.92
CA SER A 132 3.90 0.68 -16.51
C SER A 132 5.32 1.23 -16.67
N ALA A 133 6.21 0.47 -17.30
CA ALA A 133 7.58 0.93 -17.56
C ALA A 133 7.62 2.14 -18.51
N THR A 134 6.62 2.31 -19.39
CA THR A 134 6.59 3.37 -20.41
C THR A 134 5.97 4.68 -19.90
N GLY A 135 5.27 4.66 -18.78
CA GLY A 135 4.58 5.84 -18.28
C GLY A 135 3.51 5.53 -17.24
N LYS A 136 2.65 6.52 -16.99
CA LYS A 136 1.59 6.44 -15.99
C LYS A 136 0.30 7.04 -16.53
N THR A 137 -0.84 6.50 -16.10
CA THR A 137 -2.15 7.02 -16.47
C THR A 137 -2.37 8.41 -15.87
N LYS A 138 -3.44 9.10 -16.31
CA LYS A 138 -4.00 10.21 -15.52
C LYS A 138 -4.51 9.67 -14.18
N LEU A 139 -4.44 10.49 -13.14
CA LEU A 139 -5.00 10.17 -11.82
C LEU A 139 -6.52 10.36 -11.86
N ALA A 140 -7.28 9.30 -11.60
CA ALA A 140 -8.74 9.35 -11.54
C ALA A 140 -9.17 9.62 -10.10
N VAL A 141 -10.06 10.60 -9.90
CA VAL A 141 -10.72 10.83 -8.61
C VAL A 141 -12.03 10.06 -8.60
N LEU A 142 -12.18 9.15 -7.63
CA LEU A 142 -13.35 8.30 -7.49
C LEU A 142 -14.34 8.93 -6.51
N HIS A 143 -15.58 9.08 -6.96
CA HIS A 143 -16.63 9.70 -6.18
C HIS A 143 -17.58 8.66 -5.57
N GLY A 144 -17.88 8.82 -4.28
CA GLY A 144 -18.86 7.98 -3.60
C GLY A 144 -18.42 6.51 -3.49
N LYS A 145 -19.40 5.63 -3.35
CA LYS A 145 -19.18 4.18 -3.25
C LYS A 145 -19.09 3.60 -4.66
N GLN A 146 -17.94 3.03 -4.99
CA GLN A 146 -17.69 2.42 -6.29
C GLN A 146 -18.49 1.12 -6.47
N ASN A 147 -19.10 0.98 -7.65
CA ASN A 147 -19.68 -0.25 -8.14
C ASN A 147 -18.94 -0.73 -9.40
N SER A 148 -19.41 -1.83 -9.99
CA SER A 148 -18.78 -2.43 -11.17
C SER A 148 -18.83 -1.55 -12.43
N ASP A 149 -19.90 -0.79 -12.64
CA ASP A 149 -20.01 0.12 -13.78
C ASP A 149 -19.09 1.34 -13.61
N ASP A 150 -18.95 1.86 -12.39
CA ASP A 150 -17.98 2.94 -12.10
C ASP A 150 -16.53 2.48 -12.35
N TYR A 151 -16.23 1.22 -11.99
CA TYR A 151 -14.93 0.63 -12.24
C TYR A 151 -14.69 0.42 -13.75
N VAL A 152 -15.67 -0.12 -14.48
CA VAL A 152 -15.60 -0.23 -15.95
C VAL A 152 -15.37 1.14 -16.59
N TYR A 153 -16.08 2.17 -16.14
CA TYR A 153 -15.87 3.54 -16.60
C TYR A 153 -14.43 3.99 -16.34
N THR A 154 -13.92 3.79 -15.13
CA THR A 154 -12.54 4.14 -14.76
C THR A 154 -11.51 3.45 -15.66
N VAL A 155 -11.67 2.14 -15.89
CA VAL A 155 -10.79 1.41 -16.81
C VAL A 155 -10.93 1.94 -18.24
N SER A 156 -12.15 2.18 -18.72
CA SER A 156 -12.39 2.65 -20.09
C SER A 156 -11.81 4.04 -20.36
N GLU A 157 -11.87 4.96 -19.40
CA GLU A 157 -11.49 6.36 -19.61
C GLU A 157 -10.03 6.66 -19.23
N TYR A 158 -9.45 5.88 -18.31
CA TYR A 158 -8.12 6.14 -17.79
C TYR A 158 -7.10 5.07 -18.17
N LEU A 159 -7.48 3.78 -18.17
CA LEU A 159 -6.57 2.71 -18.57
C LEU A 159 -6.46 2.61 -20.08
N LEU A 160 -7.58 2.42 -20.79
CA LEU A 160 -7.56 2.10 -22.23
C LEU A 160 -6.87 3.17 -23.09
N PRO A 161 -7.08 4.48 -22.90
CA PRO A 161 -6.40 5.48 -23.71
C PRO A 161 -4.88 5.45 -23.50
N PHE A 162 -4.43 5.19 -22.25
CA PHE A 162 -3.02 5.01 -21.95
C PHE A 162 -2.48 3.72 -22.56
N ALA A 163 -3.17 2.60 -22.36
CA ALA A 163 -2.75 1.29 -22.86
C ALA A 163 -2.61 1.28 -24.38
N HIS A 164 -3.63 1.79 -25.10
CA HIS A 164 -3.62 1.86 -26.56
C HIS A 164 -2.54 2.80 -27.09
N LEU A 165 -2.27 3.92 -26.41
CA LEU A 165 -1.23 4.86 -26.82
C LEU A 165 0.17 4.25 -26.73
N HIS A 166 0.45 3.48 -25.68
CA HIS A 166 1.80 2.97 -25.40
C HIS A 166 2.05 1.53 -25.90
N TYR A 167 1.00 0.71 -25.99
CA TYR A 167 1.10 -0.74 -26.24
C TYR A 167 0.15 -1.24 -27.32
N GLY A 168 -0.74 -0.40 -27.85
CA GLY A 168 -1.83 -0.87 -28.72
C GLY A 168 -2.70 -1.88 -27.98
N THR A 169 -2.89 -3.07 -28.56
CA THR A 169 -3.63 -4.18 -27.94
C THR A 169 -2.75 -5.13 -27.13
N ASP A 170 -1.42 -4.96 -27.18
CA ASP A 170 -0.46 -5.94 -26.70
C ASP A 170 0.01 -5.59 -25.28
N PHE A 171 -0.93 -5.58 -24.35
CA PHE A 171 -0.67 -5.32 -22.94
C PHE A 171 -1.37 -6.33 -22.03
N VAL A 172 -0.85 -6.43 -20.80
CA VAL A 172 -1.45 -7.21 -19.72
C VAL A 172 -1.86 -6.26 -18.61
N TYR A 173 -3.10 -6.36 -18.16
CA TYR A 173 -3.63 -5.51 -17.10
C TYR A 173 -3.59 -6.22 -15.75
N GLN A 174 -2.94 -5.62 -14.76
CA GLN A 174 -2.99 -6.08 -13.38
C GLN A 174 -4.05 -5.30 -12.60
N GLN A 175 -4.93 -6.05 -11.94
CA GLN A 175 -5.88 -5.57 -10.94
C GLN A 175 -5.86 -6.49 -9.71
N ASP A 176 -6.42 -6.04 -8.60
CA ASP A 176 -6.56 -6.88 -7.40
C ASP A 176 -7.82 -7.78 -7.46
N GLY A 177 -8.01 -8.59 -6.42
CA GLY A 177 -9.13 -9.53 -6.32
C GLY A 177 -10.43 -8.94 -5.74
N ALA A 178 -10.62 -7.62 -5.72
CA ALA A 178 -11.81 -7.00 -5.14
C ALA A 178 -13.11 -7.53 -5.81
N PRO A 179 -14.23 -7.63 -5.08
CA PRO A 179 -15.48 -8.16 -5.64
C PRO A 179 -15.98 -7.43 -6.88
N ILE A 180 -15.80 -6.11 -6.94
CA ILE A 180 -16.19 -5.30 -8.12
C ILE A 180 -15.30 -5.61 -9.34
N HIS A 181 -14.02 -5.93 -9.14
CA HIS A 181 -13.05 -6.26 -10.20
C HIS A 181 -13.31 -7.65 -10.81
N ARG A 182 -13.88 -8.56 -10.02
CA ARG A 182 -14.28 -9.92 -10.46
C ARG A 182 -15.76 -10.06 -10.77
N SER A 183 -16.49 -8.95 -10.82
CA SER A 183 -17.91 -8.98 -11.14
C SER A 183 -18.13 -9.45 -12.57
N LYS A 184 -19.30 -10.06 -12.84
CA LYS A 184 -19.67 -10.48 -14.20
C LYS A 184 -19.55 -9.32 -15.20
N ARG A 185 -20.06 -8.14 -14.82
CA ARG A 185 -20.04 -6.92 -15.64
C ARG A 185 -18.61 -6.50 -16.03
N THR A 186 -17.69 -6.53 -15.08
CA THR A 186 -16.28 -6.17 -15.30
C THR A 186 -15.57 -7.19 -16.20
N MET A 187 -15.78 -8.48 -15.94
CA MET A 187 -15.15 -9.54 -16.73
C MET A 187 -15.69 -9.59 -18.17
N GLU A 188 -16.99 -9.35 -18.36
CA GLU A 188 -17.58 -9.19 -19.71
C GLU A 188 -16.96 -8.02 -20.45
N PHE A 189 -16.84 -6.85 -19.80
CA PHE A 189 -16.17 -5.70 -20.40
C PHE A 189 -14.72 -6.01 -20.81
N PHE A 190 -13.94 -6.68 -19.97
CA PHE A 190 -12.57 -7.08 -20.34
C PHE A 190 -12.54 -8.03 -21.54
N SER A 191 -13.46 -8.99 -21.59
CA SER A 191 -13.57 -9.89 -22.73
C SER A 191 -13.95 -9.15 -24.02
N GLU A 192 -14.88 -8.19 -23.95
CA GLU A 192 -15.32 -7.37 -25.10
C GLU A 192 -14.20 -6.48 -25.62
N GLN A 193 -13.39 -5.91 -24.72
CA GLN A 193 -12.26 -5.06 -25.07
C GLN A 193 -10.97 -5.84 -25.38
N GLY A 194 -11.00 -7.18 -25.27
CA GLY A 194 -9.82 -8.02 -25.49
C GLY A 194 -8.70 -7.83 -24.46
N ILE A 195 -9.03 -7.37 -23.25
CA ILE A 195 -8.05 -7.10 -22.19
C ILE A 195 -7.61 -8.41 -21.54
N HIS A 196 -6.31 -8.70 -21.62
CA HIS A 196 -5.72 -9.82 -20.88
C HIS A 196 -5.44 -9.40 -19.43
N VAL A 197 -6.19 -9.97 -18.49
CA VAL A 197 -5.99 -9.71 -17.06
C VAL A 197 -4.93 -10.66 -16.50
N LEU A 198 -3.96 -10.09 -15.78
CA LEU A 198 -2.94 -10.84 -15.07
C LEU A 198 -3.57 -11.62 -13.91
N ASP A 199 -3.34 -12.93 -13.88
CA ASP A 199 -3.57 -13.73 -12.67
C ASP A 199 -2.82 -13.10 -11.51
N TRP A 200 -3.50 -12.81 -10.39
CA TRP A 200 -2.90 -12.09 -9.27
C TRP A 200 -3.17 -12.80 -7.93
N PRO A 201 -2.13 -13.06 -7.12
CA PRO A 201 -2.31 -13.72 -5.83
C PRO A 201 -3.00 -12.78 -4.85
N ALA A 202 -3.99 -13.29 -4.12
CA ALA A 202 -4.74 -12.52 -3.16
C ALA A 202 -3.81 -11.89 -2.09
N ARG A 203 -4.19 -10.71 -1.59
CA ARG A 203 -3.57 -10.08 -0.41
C ARG A 203 -2.06 -9.84 -0.56
N SER A 204 -1.67 -9.42 -1.77
CA SER A 204 -0.27 -9.25 -2.16
C SER A 204 0.11 -7.81 -2.52
N PRO A 205 -0.08 -6.83 -1.62
CA PRO A 205 0.29 -5.44 -1.89
C PRO A 205 1.81 -5.26 -2.07
N ASP A 206 2.64 -6.09 -1.41
CA ASP A 206 4.10 -6.07 -1.54
C ASP A 206 4.57 -6.47 -2.95
N LEU A 207 3.75 -7.23 -3.68
CA LEU A 207 3.96 -7.56 -5.08
C LEU A 207 3.45 -6.47 -6.03
N ASN A 208 2.60 -5.53 -5.60
CA ASN A 208 2.09 -4.47 -6.46
C ASN A 208 2.99 -3.21 -6.34
N PRO A 209 3.83 -2.90 -7.35
CA PRO A 209 4.78 -1.80 -7.24
C PRO A 209 4.14 -0.42 -7.16
N ILE A 210 2.84 -0.27 -7.50
CA ILE A 210 2.12 1.00 -7.34
C ILE A 210 2.01 1.41 -5.86
N GLU A 211 2.08 0.46 -4.92
CA GLU A 211 2.12 0.75 -3.49
C GLU A 211 3.37 1.54 -3.09
N ASN A 212 4.47 1.39 -3.84
CA ASN A 212 5.65 2.22 -3.65
C ASN A 212 5.41 3.66 -4.15
N LEU A 213 4.71 3.84 -5.26
CA LEU A 213 4.31 5.17 -5.75
C LEU A 213 3.38 5.86 -4.76
N TRP A 214 2.40 5.13 -4.23
CA TRP A 214 1.53 5.58 -3.16
C TRP A 214 2.30 6.02 -1.91
N SER A 215 3.33 5.27 -1.52
CA SER A 215 4.20 5.62 -0.39
C SER A 215 4.99 6.91 -0.67
N ILE A 216 5.52 7.07 -1.89
CA ILE A 216 6.25 8.28 -2.31
C ILE A 216 5.33 9.50 -2.33
N MET A 217 4.17 9.39 -2.96
CA MET A 217 3.15 10.44 -2.94
C MET A 217 2.74 10.79 -1.51
N SER A 218 2.60 9.80 -0.61
CA SER A 218 2.21 10.03 0.77
C SER A 218 3.21 10.92 1.51
N ARG A 219 4.50 10.70 1.28
CA ARG A 219 5.57 11.55 1.85
C ARG A 219 5.58 12.96 1.27
N CYS A 220 5.22 13.12 0.00
CA CYS A 220 5.13 14.43 -0.67
C CYS A 220 3.91 15.21 -0.19
N VAL A 221 2.71 14.62 -0.31
CA VAL A 221 1.42 15.24 0.01
C VAL A 221 1.32 15.65 1.47
N TYR A 222 1.83 14.84 2.39
CA TYR A 222 1.77 15.11 3.83
C TYR A 222 3.12 15.54 4.42
N ALA A 223 4.03 16.06 3.59
CA ALA A 223 5.33 16.52 4.03
C ALA A 223 5.21 17.50 5.22
N ASN A 224 6.11 17.37 6.19
CA ASN A 224 6.11 18.18 7.42
C ASN A 224 4.81 18.10 8.25
N GLY A 225 4.02 17.04 8.08
CA GLY A 225 2.74 16.88 8.77
C GLY A 225 1.64 17.79 8.23
N LYS A 226 1.74 18.22 6.97
CA LYS A 226 0.71 19.00 6.29
C LYS A 226 -0.65 18.30 6.37
N GLN A 227 -1.67 19.07 6.69
CA GLN A 227 -3.08 18.66 6.68
C GLN A 227 -3.83 19.58 5.72
N TYR A 228 -5.00 19.13 5.26
CA TYR A 228 -5.77 19.82 4.23
C TYR A 228 -7.10 20.30 4.79
N SER A 229 -7.51 21.53 4.43
CA SER A 229 -8.76 22.12 4.94
C SER A 229 -9.96 21.81 4.06
N SER A 230 -9.72 21.35 2.83
CA SER A 230 -10.77 20.95 1.89
C SER A 230 -10.36 19.78 1.01
N VAL A 231 -11.36 19.07 0.48
CA VAL A 231 -11.17 18.01 -0.52
C VAL A 231 -10.48 18.57 -1.77
N ALA A 232 -10.83 19.78 -2.21
CA ALA A 232 -10.23 20.39 -3.40
C ALA A 232 -8.73 20.63 -3.25
N GLU A 233 -8.27 21.14 -2.09
CA GLU A 233 -6.84 21.33 -1.83
C GLU A 233 -6.07 20.00 -1.80
N LEU A 234 -6.65 18.98 -1.17
CA LEU A 234 -6.04 17.64 -1.14
C LEU A 234 -5.96 17.06 -2.55
N THR A 235 -7.05 17.15 -3.33
CA THR A 235 -7.08 16.69 -4.72
C THR A 235 -6.03 17.39 -5.59
N ALA A 236 -5.87 18.72 -5.46
CA ALA A 236 -4.83 19.45 -6.19
C ALA A 236 -3.42 18.96 -5.84
N ALA A 237 -3.14 18.78 -4.55
CA ALA A 237 -1.86 18.25 -4.10
C ALA A 237 -1.60 16.80 -4.57
N LEU A 238 -2.65 15.99 -4.70
CA LEU A 238 -2.54 14.64 -5.26
C LEU A 238 -2.19 14.66 -6.75
N TYR A 239 -2.79 15.56 -7.53
CA TYR A 239 -2.42 15.75 -8.94
C TYR A 239 -0.96 16.20 -9.06
N GLU A 240 -0.54 17.23 -8.32
CA GLU A 240 0.86 17.70 -8.33
C GLU A 240 1.84 16.59 -7.94
N ALA A 241 1.53 15.83 -6.87
CA ALA A 241 2.38 14.73 -6.43
C ALA A 241 2.46 13.61 -7.46
N TRP A 242 1.35 13.26 -8.11
CA TRP A 242 1.33 12.26 -9.18
C TRP A 242 2.14 12.73 -10.38
N ASP A 243 1.97 13.98 -10.82
CA ASP A 243 2.65 14.55 -11.98
C ASP A 243 4.15 14.72 -11.78
N SER A 244 4.59 14.87 -10.53
CA SER A 244 6.02 14.92 -10.19
C SER A 244 6.76 13.57 -10.29
N ILE A 245 6.04 12.45 -10.46
CA ILE A 245 6.65 11.11 -10.57
C ILE A 245 7.34 10.98 -11.92
N GLY A 246 8.67 10.90 -11.89
CA GLY A 246 9.50 10.74 -13.09
C GLY A 246 9.52 9.31 -13.64
N GLU A 247 9.68 9.17 -14.95
CA GLU A 247 9.69 7.90 -15.67
C GLU A 247 10.78 6.92 -15.19
N ALA A 248 11.97 7.43 -14.85
CA ALA A 248 13.06 6.59 -14.35
C ALA A 248 12.69 5.79 -13.09
N LEU A 249 11.83 6.36 -12.23
CA LEU A 249 11.30 5.65 -11.07
C LEU A 249 10.35 4.54 -11.49
N LEU A 250 9.45 4.79 -12.45
CA LEU A 250 8.50 3.80 -12.96
C LEU A 250 9.22 2.57 -13.52
N VAL A 251 10.23 2.80 -14.37
CA VAL A 251 11.09 1.74 -14.93
C VAL A 251 11.75 0.94 -13.81
N SER A 252 12.38 1.61 -12.84
CA SER A 252 13.07 0.93 -11.73
C SER A 252 12.14 0.06 -10.88
N LEU A 253 10.87 0.45 -10.75
CA LEU A 253 9.85 -0.31 -10.03
C LEU A 253 9.44 -1.56 -10.81
N VAL A 254 9.25 -1.46 -12.12
CA VAL A 254 8.96 -2.63 -12.97
C VAL A 254 10.16 -3.60 -12.99
N GLU A 255 11.38 -3.09 -13.14
CA GLU A 255 12.61 -3.89 -13.08
C GLU A 255 12.83 -4.56 -11.70
N SER A 256 12.16 -4.08 -10.65
CA SER A 256 12.21 -4.72 -9.33
C SER A 256 11.39 -6.02 -9.26
N MET A 257 10.42 -6.23 -10.14
CA MET A 257 9.47 -7.35 -10.08
C MET A 257 10.12 -8.74 -10.01
N PRO A 258 11.13 -9.08 -10.84
CA PRO A 258 11.83 -10.36 -10.71
C PRO A 258 12.43 -10.59 -9.32
N ARG A 259 12.95 -9.53 -8.67
CA ARG A 259 13.51 -9.62 -7.31
C ARG A 259 12.42 -9.83 -6.27
N ARG A 260 11.28 -9.15 -6.39
CA ARG A 260 10.11 -9.33 -5.50
C ARG A 260 9.60 -10.77 -5.55
N CYS A 261 9.42 -11.33 -6.75
CA CYS A 261 8.99 -12.71 -6.93
C CYS A 261 9.99 -13.70 -6.32
N LYS A 262 11.29 -13.52 -6.55
CA LYS A 262 12.35 -14.37 -5.94
C LYS A 262 12.31 -14.32 -4.42
N GLU A 263 12.00 -13.18 -3.83
CA GLU A 263 11.87 -13.06 -2.39
C GLU A 263 10.62 -13.74 -1.85
N VAL A 264 9.47 -13.65 -2.53
CA VAL A 264 8.28 -14.43 -2.16
C VAL A 264 8.58 -15.92 -2.14
N ILE A 265 9.33 -16.43 -3.13
CA ILE A 265 9.76 -17.83 -3.18
C ILE A 265 10.66 -18.16 -1.98
N LYS A 266 11.67 -17.32 -1.72
CA LYS A 266 12.59 -17.50 -0.58
C LYS A 266 11.87 -17.50 0.77
N GLU A 267 10.85 -16.66 0.91
CA GLU A 267 10.05 -16.53 2.13
C GLU A 267 8.87 -17.50 2.17
N HIS A 268 8.80 -18.50 1.28
CA HIS A 268 7.73 -19.51 1.22
C HIS A 268 6.32 -18.90 1.22
N GLY A 269 6.13 -17.90 0.35
CA GLY A 269 4.86 -17.20 0.21
C GLY A 269 4.55 -16.16 1.29
N ASN A 270 5.42 -15.97 2.29
CA ASN A 270 5.24 -14.91 3.28
C ASN A 270 5.42 -13.50 2.66
N LYS A 271 5.19 -12.48 3.48
CA LYS A 271 5.40 -11.08 3.11
C LYS A 271 6.87 -10.82 2.87
N THR A 272 7.15 -10.03 1.84
CA THR A 272 8.50 -9.53 1.54
C THR A 272 8.76 -8.20 2.26
N HIS A 273 9.97 -7.66 2.12
CA HIS A 273 10.31 -6.35 2.65
C HIS A 273 9.76 -5.16 1.84
N TYR A 274 9.11 -5.43 0.70
CA TYR A 274 8.61 -4.42 -0.24
C TYR A 274 7.29 -3.76 0.19
#